data_AF-A0A3D0N424-F1
#
_entry.id   AF-A0A3D0N424-F1
#
_cell.length_a   1.000
_cell.length_b   1.000
_cell.length_c   1.000
_cell.angle_alpha   90.00
_cell.angle_beta   90.00
_cell.angle_gamma   90.00
#
_symmetry.space_group_name_H-M   'P 1'
#
loop_
_entity.id
_entity.type
_entity.pdbx_description
1 polymer ?
#
loop_
_entity_poly.entity_id
_entity_poly.type
_entity_poly.pdbx_seq_one_letter_code
_entity_poly.pdbx_strand_id
1 'polypeptide(L)'
;MFRFKDPYMFLILGSAVLTGGLFVLIIKKFNLKNFYGEPIVIPKKKFNKGYIIGGMIFGMGWFLSGLCPGPMAALIGAGYLPVIFAFLSALLGTYTYAYFKNKLPH
;
A
#
# COMPACT_ATOMS: atom_id res chain seq x y z
N MET A 1 -16.20 -10.79 -4.71
CA MET A 1 -14.92 -10.55 -5.42
C MET A 1 -14.37 -11.81 -6.11
N PHE A 2 -14.12 -12.93 -5.41
CA PHE A 2 -13.58 -14.17 -6.04
C PHE A 2 -14.62 -15.12 -6.68
N ARG A 3 -15.86 -14.67 -6.84
CA ARG A 3 -16.79 -15.32 -7.76
C ARG A 3 -16.49 -14.67 -9.11
N PHE A 4 -15.93 -15.41 -10.07
CA PHE A 4 -15.53 -14.96 -11.42
C PHE A 4 -16.68 -14.39 -12.29
N LYS A 5 -17.75 -13.87 -11.68
CA LYS A 5 -18.87 -13.20 -12.34
C LYS A 5 -18.57 -11.74 -12.71
N ASP A 6 -17.73 -11.04 -11.95
CA ASP A 6 -17.47 -9.60 -12.11
C ASP A 6 -15.96 -9.29 -12.02
N PRO A 7 -15.20 -9.40 -13.12
CA PRO A 7 -13.74 -9.25 -13.12
C PRO A 7 -13.27 -7.79 -12.99
N TYR A 8 -14.17 -6.82 -12.84
CA TYR A 8 -13.87 -5.39 -12.84
C TYR A 8 -12.77 -4.98 -11.86
N MET A 9 -12.84 -5.47 -10.61
CA MET A 9 -11.83 -5.13 -9.60
C MET A 9 -10.44 -5.68 -9.96
N PHE A 10 -10.35 -6.89 -10.50
CA PHE A 10 -9.08 -7.45 -10.95
C PHE A 10 -8.51 -6.67 -12.14
N LEU A 11 -9.37 -6.27 -13.09
CA LEU A 11 -8.98 -5.46 -14.24
C LEU A 11 -8.48 -4.06 -13.84
N ILE A 12 -9.15 -3.41 -12.87
CA ILE A 12 -8.76 -2.08 -12.37
C ILE A 12 -7.41 -2.14 -11.64
N LEU A 13 -7.22 -3.13 -10.75
CA LEU A 13 -5.94 -3.33 -10.09
C LEU A 13 -4.83 -3.67 -11.08
N GLY A 14 -5.12 -4.53 -12.06
CA GLY A 14 -4.17 -4.91 -13.12
C GLY A 14 -3.77 -3.72 -13.99
N SER A 15 -4.72 -2.91 -14.45
CA SER A 15 -4.44 -1.74 -15.28
C SER A 15 -3.68 -0.65 -14.51
N ALA A 16 -3.97 -0.45 -13.23
CA ALA A 16 -3.21 0.47 -12.37
C ALA A 16 -1.76 0.04 -12.22
N VAL A 17 -1.50 -1.26 -11.97
CA VAL A 17 -0.13 -1.79 -11.84
C VAL A 17 0.62 -1.68 -13.17
N LEU A 18 -0.01 -2.02 -14.30
CA LEU A 18 0.61 -1.90 -15.62
C LEU A 18 0.95 -0.45 -15.97
N THR A 19 0.01 0.46 -15.76
CA THR A 19 0.20 1.89 -16.05
C THR A 19 1.31 2.47 -15.16
N GLY A 20 1.30 2.17 -13.87
CA GLY A 20 2.34 2.62 -12.93
C GLY A 20 3.72 2.04 -13.27
N GLY A 21 3.78 0.75 -13.62
CA GLY A 21 5.01 0.09 -14.06
C GLY A 21 5.57 0.71 -15.35
N LEU A 22 4.71 0.96 -16.33
CA LEU A 22 5.10 1.62 -17.58
C LEU A 22 5.64 3.03 -17.34
N PHE A 23 5.00 3.80 -16.45
CA PHE A 23 5.46 5.14 -16.10
C PHE A 23 6.84 5.12 -15.42
N VAL A 24 7.05 4.20 -14.49
CA VAL A 24 8.35 4.00 -13.82
C VAL A 24 9.44 3.60 -14.83
N LEU A 25 9.12 2.76 -15.81
CA LEU A 25 10.04 2.38 -16.87
C LEU A 25 10.41 3.57 -17.76
N ILE A 26 9.44 4.41 -18.15
CA ILE A 26 9.67 5.62 -18.92
C ILE A 26 10.58 6.59 -18.14
N ILE A 27 10.29 6.83 -16.85
CA ILE A 27 11.11 7.67 -15.98
C ILE A 27 12.55 7.18 -15.92
N LYS A 28 12.75 5.88 -15.73
CA LYS A 28 14.10 5.28 -15.69
C LYS A 28 14.81 5.34 -17.04
N LYS A 29 14.10 5.13 -18.15
CA LYS A 29 14.68 5.08 -19.50
C LYS A 29 15.07 6.48 -20.01
N PHE A 30 14.26 7.48 -19.72
CA PHE A 30 14.49 8.85 -20.19
C PHE A 30 15.19 9.76 -19.15
N ASN A 31 15.55 9.24 -17.97
CA ASN A 31 16.11 10.03 -16.87
C ASN A 31 15.31 11.33 -16.65
N LEU A 32 13.98 11.19 -16.58
CA LEU A 32 13.08 12.33 -16.46
C LEU A 32 13.47 13.14 -15.21
N LYS A 33 13.61 14.45 -15.42
CA LYS A 33 13.88 15.41 -14.37
C LYS A 33 12.56 15.87 -13.76
N ASN A 34 12.54 16.10 -12.46
CA ASN A 34 11.41 16.74 -11.80
C ASN A 34 11.25 18.18 -12.32
N PHE A 35 10.18 18.84 -11.90
CA PHE A 35 9.90 20.23 -12.28
C PHE A 35 11.01 21.22 -11.86
N TYR A 36 11.87 20.81 -10.92
CA TYR A 36 13.03 21.54 -10.40
C TYR A 36 14.37 21.13 -11.06
N GLY A 37 14.35 20.28 -12.09
CA GLY A 37 15.55 19.87 -12.83
C GLY A 37 16.35 18.71 -12.22
N GLU A 38 15.91 18.10 -11.12
CA GLU A 38 16.58 16.98 -10.46
C GLU A 38 16.16 15.64 -11.06
N PRO A 39 17.08 14.67 -11.24
CA PRO A 39 16.73 13.35 -11.77
C PRO A 39 15.78 12.62 -10.81
N ILE A 40 14.70 12.03 -11.35
CA ILE A 40 13.77 11.22 -10.55
C ILE A 40 14.45 9.88 -10.20
N VAL A 41 15.12 9.85 -9.05
CA VAL A 41 15.75 8.63 -8.51
C VAL A 41 14.72 7.83 -7.72
N ILE A 42 14.36 6.65 -8.22
CA ILE A 42 13.47 5.73 -7.51
C ILE A 42 14.34 4.83 -6.61
N PRO A 43 14.33 5.02 -5.28
CA PRO A 43 15.18 4.25 -4.37
C PRO A 43 14.78 2.78 -4.39
N LYS A 44 15.77 1.89 -4.52
CA LYS A 44 15.54 0.44 -4.41
C LYS A 44 15.31 0.08 -2.95
N LYS A 45 14.13 -0.46 -2.64
CA LYS A 45 13.83 -1.00 -1.31
C LYS A 45 14.61 -2.31 -1.12
N LYS A 46 15.50 -2.38 -0.12
CA LYS A 46 16.25 -3.62 0.20
C LYS A 46 15.27 -4.66 0.71
N PHE A 47 15.31 -5.87 0.14
CA PHE A 47 14.48 -6.98 0.61
C PHE A 47 14.89 -7.40 2.02
N ASN A 48 13.90 -7.79 2.81
CA ASN A 48 14.04 -8.03 4.23
C ASN A 48 13.17 -9.21 4.64
N LYS A 49 13.68 -10.12 5.49
CA LYS A 49 12.91 -11.31 5.91
C LYS A 49 11.64 -10.92 6.68
N GLY A 50 11.67 -9.81 7.41
CA GLY A 50 10.52 -9.25 8.11
C GLY A 50 9.36 -8.84 7.20
N TYR A 51 9.57 -8.63 5.89
CA TYR A 51 8.48 -8.29 4.97
C TYR A 51 7.53 -9.44 4.70
N ILE A 52 8.00 -10.69 4.76
CA ILE A 52 7.15 -11.86 4.57
C ILE A 52 6.17 -11.96 5.74
N ILE A 53 6.70 -11.92 6.97
CA ILE A 53 5.91 -12.03 8.20
C ILE A 53 4.98 -10.82 8.34
N GLY A 54 5.51 -9.60 8.17
CA GLY A 54 4.72 -8.38 8.23
C GLY A 54 3.63 -8.32 7.15
N GLY A 55 3.94 -8.79 5.94
CA GLY A 55 2.98 -8.88 4.84
C GLY A 55 1.85 -9.87 5.12
N MET A 56 2.14 -11.03 5.70
CA MET A 56 1.12 -11.99 6.11
C MET A 56 0.20 -11.43 7.20
N ILE A 57 0.78 -10.84 8.26
CA ILE A 57 0.00 -10.25 9.37
C ILE A 57 -0.88 -9.11 8.85
N PHE A 58 -0.33 -8.23 8.02
CA PHE A 58 -1.07 -7.13 7.42
C PHE A 58 -2.20 -7.63 6.50
N GLY A 59 -1.92 -8.63 5.67
CA GLY A 59 -2.92 -9.24 4.78
C GLY A 59 -4.05 -9.92 5.55
N MET A 60 -3.75 -10.65 6.62
CA MET A 60 -4.75 -11.25 7.51
C MET A 60 -5.61 -10.17 8.17
N GLY A 61 -4.99 -9.11 8.71
CA GLY A 61 -5.71 -8.00 9.34
C GLY A 61 -6.65 -7.29 8.38
N TRP A 62 -6.21 -7.07 7.14
CA TRP A 62 -7.03 -6.49 6.09
C TRP A 62 -8.21 -7.43 5.72
N PHE A 63 -7.96 -8.73 5.54
CA PHE A 63 -9.01 -9.70 5.26
C PHE A 63 -10.08 -9.73 6.36
N LEU A 64 -9.67 -9.75 7.63
CA LEU A 64 -10.56 -9.75 8.80
C LEU A 64 -11.36 -8.45 8.93
N SER A 65 -10.73 -7.31 8.65
CA SER A 65 -11.34 -6.00 8.82
C SER A 65 -12.25 -5.62 7.64
N GLY A 66 -12.14 -6.29 6.50
CA GLY A 66 -12.90 -5.99 5.28
C GLY A 66 -12.63 -4.59 4.71
N LEU A 67 -11.59 -3.91 5.19
CA LEU A 67 -11.27 -2.52 4.93
C LEU A 67 -9.82 -2.41 4.47
N CYS A 68 -9.58 -1.72 3.35
CA CYS A 68 -8.22 -1.39 2.92
C CYS A 68 -7.85 0.02 3.38
N PRO A 69 -6.56 0.36 3.51
CA PRO A 69 -6.14 1.71 3.89
C PRO A 69 -6.67 2.80 2.94
N GLY A 70 -6.80 2.51 1.64
CA GLY A 70 -7.38 3.44 0.66
C GLY A 70 -8.87 3.73 0.91
N PRO A 71 -9.76 2.71 0.89
CA PRO A 71 -11.17 2.88 1.22
C PRO A 71 -11.41 3.36 2.65
N MET A 72 -10.54 3.04 3.63
CA MET A 72 -10.68 3.59 4.99
C MET A 72 -10.67 5.11 4.97
N ALA A 73 -9.68 5.73 4.31
CA ALA A 73 -9.61 7.18 4.18
C ALA A 73 -10.81 7.77 3.42
N ALA A 74 -11.23 7.11 2.33
CA ALA A 74 -12.39 7.54 1.55
C ALA A 74 -13.72 7.43 2.32
N LEU A 75 -13.92 6.35 3.09
CA LEU A 75 -15.12 6.11 3.90
C LEU A 75 -15.24 7.08 5.06
N ILE A 76 -14.11 7.45 5.68
CA ILE A 76 -14.06 8.52 6.69
C ILE A 76 -14.49 9.85 6.06
N GLY A 77 -13.97 10.17 4.87
CA GLY A 77 -14.39 11.35 4.10
C GLY A 77 -15.87 11.34 3.69
N ALA A 78 -16.45 10.15 3.49
CA ALA A 78 -17.86 9.95 3.21
C ALA A 78 -18.78 9.97 4.45
N GLY A 79 -18.23 10.20 5.66
CA GLY A 79 -19.01 10.33 6.90
C GLY A 79 -19.27 9.02 7.65
N TYR A 80 -18.63 7.91 7.28
CA TYR A 80 -18.75 6.65 8.02
C TYR A 80 -17.91 6.66 9.31
N LEU A 81 -18.50 7.19 10.38
CA LEU A 81 -17.92 7.31 11.72
C LEU A 81 -17.31 6.00 12.30
N PRO A 82 -17.90 4.80 12.11
CA PRO A 82 -17.33 3.57 12.68
C PRO A 82 -15.95 3.19 12.11
N VAL A 83 -15.64 3.64 10.88
CA VAL A 83 -14.37 3.32 10.20
C VAL A 83 -13.19 4.02 10.85
N ILE A 84 -13.45 5.12 11.58
CA ILE A 84 -12.42 5.85 12.35
C ILE A 84 -11.78 4.93 13.39
N PHE A 85 -12.55 4.07 14.07
CA PHE A 85 -12.00 3.14 15.06
C PHE A 85 -11.03 2.14 14.42
N ALA A 86 -11.41 1.56 13.27
CA ALA A 86 -10.53 0.66 12.53
C ALA A 86 -9.26 1.38 12.05
N PHE A 87 -9.38 2.64 11.61
CA PHE A 87 -8.24 3.45 11.19
C PHE A 87 -7.30 3.79 12.35
N LEU A 88 -7.82 4.15 13.52
CA LEU A 88 -7.03 4.36 14.74
C LEU A 88 -6.32 3.06 15.18
N SER A 89 -7.00 1.92 15.14
CA SER A 89 -6.38 0.63 15.45
C SER A 89 -5.23 0.30 14.48
N ALA A 90 -5.41 0.58 13.19
CA ALA A 90 -4.35 0.42 12.20
C ALA A 90 -3.16 1.35 12.48
N LEU A 91 -3.41 2.61 12.82
CA LEU A 91 -2.38 3.57 13.21
C LEU A 91 -1.60 3.11 14.44
N LEU A 92 -2.29 2.68 15.50
CA LEU A 92 -1.67 2.14 16.70
C LEU A 92 -0.81 0.89 16.39
N GLY A 93 -1.30 0.00 15.53
CA GLY A 93 -0.53 -1.14 15.04
C GLY A 93 0.76 -0.73 14.31
N THR A 94 0.70 0.29 13.45
CA THR A 94 1.91 0.80 12.78
C THR A 94 2.88 1.50 13.72
N TYR A 95 2.38 2.22 14.72
CA TYR A 95 3.20 2.94 15.68
C TYR A 95 3.91 1.99 16.66
N THR A 96 3.19 0.97 17.13
CA THR A 96 3.77 -0.10 17.94
C THR A 96 4.84 -0.86 17.15
N TYR A 97 4.58 -1.20 15.88
CA TYR A 97 5.61 -1.77 15.02
C TYR A 97 6.81 -0.84 14.83
N ALA A 98 6.59 0.46 14.62
CA ALA A 98 7.67 1.45 14.47
C ALA A 98 8.54 1.55 15.73
N TYR A 99 7.93 1.47 16.91
CA TYR A 99 8.65 1.46 18.19
C TYR A 99 9.49 0.19 18.37
N PHE A 100 8.92 -0.98 18.10
CA PHE A 100 9.61 -2.27 18.21
C PHE A 100 10.54 -2.57 17.04
N LYS A 101 10.50 -1.76 15.97
CA LYS A 101 11.28 -1.95 14.75
C LYS A 101 12.75 -2.18 15.06
N ASN A 102 13.36 -1.36 15.94
CA ASN A 102 14.79 -1.45 16.28
C ASN A 102 15.20 -2.77 16.95
N LYS A 103 14.25 -3.55 17.47
CA LYS A 103 14.47 -4.82 18.17
C LYS A 103 14.11 -6.06 17.34
N LEU A 104 13.45 -5.88 16.20
CA LEU A 104 13.01 -6.98 15.34
C LEU A 104 14.10 -7.29 14.29
N PRO A 105 14.29 -8.56 13.90
CA PRO A 105 15.22 -8.90 12.83
C PRO A 105 14.66 -8.35 11.52
N HIS A 106 15.26 -7.25 11.04
CA HIS A 106 15.10 -6.81 9.66
C HIS A 106 16.20 -7.49 8.82
#